data_AF-A0A6L7MQS8-F1
#
_entry.id   AF-A0A6L7MQS8-F1
#
_cell.length_a   1.000
_cell.length_b   1.000
_cell.length_c   1.000
_cell.angle_alpha   90.00
_cell.angle_beta   90.00
_cell.angle_gamma   90.00
#
_symmetry.space_group_name_H-M   'P 1'
#
loop_
_entity.id
_entity.type
_entity.pdbx_description
1 polymer ?
#
loop_
_entity_poly.entity_id
_entity_poly.type
_entity_poly.pdbx_seq_one_letter_code
_entity_poly.pdbx_strand_id
1 'polypeptide(L)'
;MTGALRLLALAVLFLTQPSFAEEQLPDAATSSLFWTQEERIVGFRNFDAIYDTRPIDRGSEFLPLHPAPMDFSAVEYEVEGEAHTLEDHLESLFVAGILVAKGDQILLERYRLGHDEETR
;
A
#
# COMPACT_ATOMS: atom_id res chain seq x y z
N MET A 1 43.12 37.83 -24.66
CA MET A 1 42.59 36.65 -25.38
C MET A 1 43.65 35.59 -25.23
N THR A 2 43.55 34.54 -24.40
CA THR A 2 42.58 33.42 -24.37
C THR A 2 42.85 32.70 -23.02
N GLY A 3 41.91 32.53 -22.10
CA GLY A 3 40.89 31.48 -22.12
C GLY A 3 41.29 30.31 -21.19
N ALA A 4 41.01 30.44 -19.89
CA ALA A 4 41.32 29.42 -18.87
C ALA A 4 40.36 28.23 -18.96
N LEU A 5 40.92 27.02 -19.01
CA LEU A 5 40.20 25.76 -19.03
C LEU A 5 39.69 25.42 -17.61
N ARG A 6 38.37 25.41 -17.41
CA ARG A 6 37.76 24.90 -16.18
C ARG A 6 37.15 23.53 -16.46
N LEU A 7 37.75 22.49 -15.89
CA LEU A 7 37.15 21.16 -15.81
C LEU A 7 35.94 21.23 -14.87
N LEU A 8 34.74 21.03 -15.42
CA LEU A 8 33.54 20.81 -14.64
C LEU A 8 33.45 19.30 -14.35
N ALA A 9 33.67 18.91 -13.09
CA ALA A 9 33.40 17.56 -12.64
C ALA A 9 31.88 17.40 -12.46
N LEU A 10 31.26 16.58 -13.30
CA LEU A 10 29.85 16.21 -13.19
C LEU A 10 29.73 15.10 -12.14
N ALA A 11 29.35 15.44 -10.92
CA ALA A 11 28.96 14.46 -9.91
C ALA A 11 27.55 13.96 -10.23
N VAL A 12 27.44 12.78 -10.84
CA VAL A 12 26.17 12.07 -10.98
C VAL A 12 25.88 11.42 -9.63
N LEU A 13 24.96 12.00 -8.86
CA LEU A 13 24.44 11.39 -7.65
C LEU A 13 23.51 10.23 -8.07
N PHE A 14 24.01 9.00 -8.03
CA PHE A 14 23.14 7.83 -8.08
C PHE A 14 22.33 7.82 -6.78
N LEU A 15 21.10 8.31 -6.85
CA LEU A 15 20.08 7.97 -5.86
C LEU A 15 19.89 6.45 -5.97
N THR A 16 20.49 5.70 -5.05
CA THR A 16 20.18 4.29 -4.86
C THR A 16 18.72 4.24 -4.44
N GLN A 17 17.82 4.07 -5.41
CA GLN A 17 16.46 3.65 -5.11
C GLN A 17 16.60 2.34 -4.34
N PRO A 18 15.90 2.16 -3.21
CA PRO A 18 15.84 0.85 -2.59
C PRO A 18 15.32 -0.12 -3.65
N SER A 19 16.16 -1.05 -4.07
CA SER A 19 15.69 -2.25 -4.75
C SER A 19 14.82 -2.92 -3.70
N PHE A 20 13.51 -2.99 -3.94
CA PHE A 20 12.71 -3.98 -3.23
C PHE A 20 13.41 -5.31 -3.53
N ALA A 21 13.95 -5.95 -2.49
CA ALA A 21 14.31 -7.35 -2.62
C ALA A 21 13.03 -8.06 -3.09
N GLU A 22 13.15 -9.03 -4.00
CA GLU A 22 12.02 -9.87 -4.38
C GLU A 22 11.42 -10.45 -3.09
N GLU A 23 10.24 -9.95 -2.70
CA GLU A 23 9.54 -10.45 -1.53
C GLU A 23 9.16 -11.91 -1.83
N GLN A 24 9.68 -12.83 -1.02
CA GLN A 24 9.47 -14.26 -1.21
C GLN A 24 7.97 -14.58 -1.13
N LEU A 25 7.42 -15.13 -2.22
CA LEU A 25 6.04 -15.59 -2.24
C LEU A 25 5.87 -16.81 -1.29
N PRO A 26 4.76 -16.88 -0.54
CA PRO A 26 4.41 -18.08 0.22
C PRO A 26 4.30 -19.33 -0.65
N ASP A 27 4.55 -20.50 -0.06
CA ASP A 27 4.39 -21.78 -0.75
C ASP A 27 2.90 -22.04 -1.05
N ALA A 28 2.60 -22.23 -2.34
CA ALA A 28 1.25 -22.56 -2.81
C ALA A 28 0.72 -23.90 -2.26
N ALA A 29 1.60 -24.82 -1.86
CA ALA A 29 1.20 -26.08 -1.21
C ALA A 29 0.68 -25.86 0.23
N THR A 30 1.07 -24.76 0.87
CA THR A 30 0.54 -24.35 2.17
C THR A 30 -0.76 -23.59 1.97
N SER A 31 -1.82 -24.02 2.66
CA SER A 31 -3.09 -23.28 2.66
C SER A 31 -2.88 -21.90 3.30
N SER A 32 -3.40 -20.85 2.65
CA SER A 32 -3.30 -19.46 3.12
C SER A 32 -3.91 -19.21 4.50
N LEU A 33 -4.75 -20.13 4.98
CA LEU A 33 -5.27 -20.14 6.35
C LEU A 33 -4.19 -20.37 7.42
N PHE A 34 -3.03 -20.91 7.04
CA PHE A 34 -1.92 -21.25 7.94
C PHE A 34 -0.65 -20.43 7.69
N TRP A 35 -0.69 -19.44 6.79
CA TRP A 35 0.43 -18.53 6.57
C TRP A 35 0.76 -17.73 7.83
N THR A 36 2.04 -17.42 8.03
CA THR A 36 2.47 -16.45 9.05
C THR A 36 1.96 -15.05 8.71
N GLN A 37 2.06 -14.11 9.65
CA GLN A 37 1.64 -12.74 9.39
C GLN A 37 2.46 -12.08 8.27
N GLU A 38 3.76 -12.35 8.22
CA GLU A 38 4.68 -11.87 7.19
C GLU A 38 4.31 -12.44 5.81
N GLU A 39 4.04 -13.75 5.76
CA GLU A 39 3.57 -14.41 4.54
C GLU A 39 2.22 -13.85 4.07
N ARG A 40 1.30 -13.54 4.98
CA ARG A 40 -0.01 -12.93 4.64
C ARG A 40 0.14 -11.54 4.03
N ILE A 41 1.06 -10.72 4.55
CA ILE A 41 1.34 -9.37 4.04
C ILE A 41 1.78 -9.42 2.56
N VAL A 42 2.63 -10.38 2.21
CA VAL A 42 3.09 -10.57 0.83
C VAL A 42 2.06 -11.32 -0.01
N GLY A 43 1.52 -12.41 0.52
CA GLY A 43 0.72 -13.36 -0.22
C GLY A 43 -0.62 -12.81 -0.68
N PHE A 44 -1.30 -12.00 0.14
CA PHE A 44 -2.63 -11.51 -0.23
C PHE A 44 -2.61 -10.52 -1.41
N ARG A 45 -1.59 -9.67 -1.52
CA ARG A 45 -1.43 -8.77 -2.69
C ARG A 45 -0.85 -9.45 -3.94
N ASN A 46 -0.47 -10.72 -3.85
CA ASN A 46 0.12 -11.51 -4.93
C ASN A 46 -0.62 -12.85 -5.12
N PHE A 47 -1.90 -12.91 -4.78
CA PHE A 47 -2.64 -14.17 -4.69
C PHE A 47 -2.76 -14.89 -6.05
N ASP A 48 -2.85 -14.11 -7.14
CA ASP A 48 -2.87 -14.58 -8.52
C ASP A 48 -1.54 -15.16 -9.01
N ALA A 49 -0.42 -14.80 -8.37
CA ALA A 49 0.89 -15.40 -8.62
C ALA A 49 1.09 -16.73 -7.86
N ILE A 50 0.28 -17.00 -6.82
CA ILE A 50 0.43 -18.16 -5.94
C ILE A 50 -0.56 -19.27 -6.32
N TYR A 51 -1.81 -18.90 -6.58
CA TYR A 51 -2.89 -19.85 -6.86
C TYR A 51 -3.43 -19.69 -8.28
N ASP A 52 -4.01 -20.77 -8.79
CA ASP A 52 -4.72 -20.71 -10.06
C ASP A 52 -5.97 -19.83 -9.91
N THR A 53 -5.95 -18.68 -10.58
CA THR A 53 -7.01 -17.69 -10.57
C THR A 53 -7.39 -17.32 -12.00
N ARG A 54 -8.54 -16.69 -12.16
CA ARG A 54 -8.98 -16.16 -13.44
C ARG A 54 -9.26 -14.66 -13.29
N PRO A 55 -8.78 -13.82 -14.22
CA PRO A 55 -9.13 -12.41 -14.20
C PRO A 55 -10.64 -12.21 -14.39
N ILE A 56 -11.18 -11.26 -13.64
CA ILE A 56 -12.51 -10.70 -13.83
C ILE A 56 -12.32 -9.26 -14.30
N ASP A 57 -12.59 -9.01 -15.58
CA ASP A 57 -12.42 -7.68 -16.16
C ASP A 57 -13.45 -6.69 -15.61
N ARG A 58 -13.02 -5.44 -15.42
CA ARG A 58 -13.93 -4.34 -15.08
C ARG A 58 -14.94 -4.11 -16.20
N GLY A 59 -16.17 -3.76 -15.83
CA GLY A 59 -17.20 -3.36 -16.79
C GLY A 59 -16.86 -2.05 -17.51
N SER A 60 -17.55 -1.80 -18.63
CA SER A 60 -17.47 -0.53 -19.37
C SER A 60 -18.20 0.62 -18.69
N GLU A 61 -19.19 0.30 -17.84
CA GLU A 61 -19.98 1.26 -17.08
C GLU A 61 -19.69 1.10 -15.59
N PHE A 62 -19.33 2.21 -14.93
CA PHE A 62 -19.09 2.26 -13.51
C PHE A 62 -19.42 3.65 -12.97
N LEU A 63 -19.73 3.73 -11.68
CA LEU A 63 -19.93 5.00 -10.98
C LEU A 63 -18.58 5.45 -10.40
N PRO A 64 -18.06 6.63 -10.80
CA PRO A 64 -16.81 7.11 -10.26
C PRO A 64 -16.96 7.50 -8.79
N LEU A 65 -15.88 7.31 -8.03
CA LEU A 65 -15.71 7.93 -6.73
C LEU A 65 -14.80 9.16 -6.89
N HIS A 66 -15.10 10.21 -6.13
CA HIS A 66 -14.45 11.51 -6.20
C HIS A 66 -13.73 11.82 -4.88
N PRO A 67 -12.45 12.19 -4.90
CA PRO A 67 -11.74 12.60 -3.70
C PRO A 67 -12.41 13.82 -3.05
N ALA A 68 -12.74 13.71 -1.77
CA ALA A 68 -13.15 14.82 -0.91
C ALA A 68 -12.53 14.65 0.49
N PRO A 69 -11.19 14.73 0.62
CA PRO A 69 -10.49 14.36 1.85
C PRO A 69 -10.96 15.17 3.04
N MET A 70 -11.19 14.48 4.16
CA MET A 70 -11.43 15.08 5.47
C MET A 70 -10.28 14.73 6.43
N ASP A 71 -10.15 15.52 7.49
CA ASP A 71 -9.19 15.21 8.55
C ASP A 71 -9.79 14.18 9.52
N PHE A 72 -9.11 13.05 9.67
CA PHE A 72 -9.48 11.95 10.56
C PHE A 72 -8.56 11.85 11.78
N SER A 73 -7.61 12.78 11.96
CA SER A 73 -6.63 12.73 13.05
C SER A 73 -7.24 12.82 14.46
N ALA A 74 -8.46 13.33 14.58
CA ALA A 74 -9.21 13.41 15.84
C ALA A 74 -10.10 12.18 16.10
N VAL A 75 -10.06 11.15 15.24
CA VAL A 75 -10.83 9.92 15.46
C VAL A 75 -10.12 9.06 16.50
N GLU A 76 -10.81 8.88 17.62
CA GLU A 76 -10.36 8.06 18.74
C GLU A 76 -11.46 7.07 19.14
N TYR A 77 -11.05 5.91 19.65
CA TYR A 77 -11.93 4.89 20.22
C TYR A 77 -11.32 4.30 21.48
N GLU A 78 -12.15 3.71 22.34
CA GLU A 78 -11.70 3.13 23.60
C GLU A 78 -11.84 1.60 23.57
N VAL A 79 -10.81 0.89 24.02
CA VAL A 79 -10.82 -0.56 24.25
C VAL A 79 -10.29 -0.81 25.65
N GLU A 80 -11.10 -1.46 26.49
CA GLU A 80 -10.71 -1.80 27.87
C GLU A 80 -10.21 -0.60 28.72
N GLY A 81 -10.70 0.62 28.45
CA GLY A 81 -10.29 1.83 29.15
C GLY A 81 -9.08 2.56 28.54
N GLU A 82 -8.47 2.00 27.49
CA GLU A 82 -7.36 2.62 26.77
C GLU A 82 -7.87 3.31 25.49
N ALA A 83 -7.43 4.55 25.27
CA ALA A 83 -7.76 5.30 24.05
C ALA A 83 -6.80 4.95 22.91
N HIS A 84 -7.35 4.78 21.72
CA HIS A 84 -6.63 4.42 20.50
C HIS A 84 -7.02 5.36 19.36
N THR A 85 -6.03 5.69 18.54
CA THR A 85 -6.21 6.45 17.30
C THR A 85 -6.53 5.55 16.12
N LEU A 86 -6.93 6.15 15.00
CA LEU A 86 -7.03 5.42 13.74
C LEU A 86 -5.69 4.80 13.32
N GLU A 87 -4.58 5.51 13.50
CA GLU A 87 -3.23 5.04 13.19
C GLU A 87 -2.86 3.80 14.01
N ASP A 88 -3.19 3.76 15.31
CA ASP A 88 -2.99 2.60 16.17
C ASP A 88 -3.77 1.38 15.65
N HIS A 89 -5.00 1.59 15.16
CA HIS A 89 -5.80 0.54 14.55
C HIS A 89 -5.13 -0.02 13.29
N LEU A 90 -4.67 0.85 12.41
CA LEU A 90 -4.03 0.44 11.16
C LEU A 90 -2.74 -0.36 11.44
N GLU A 91 -1.96 0.08 12.43
CA GLU A 91 -0.70 -0.56 12.79
C GLU A 91 -0.89 -1.89 13.52
N SER A 92 -1.67 -1.91 14.60
CA SER A 92 -1.83 -3.10 15.45
C SER A 92 -2.47 -4.29 14.73
N LEU A 93 -3.35 -4.03 13.76
CA LEU A 93 -4.08 -5.07 13.03
C LEU A 93 -3.51 -5.35 11.63
N PHE A 94 -2.36 -4.75 11.28
CA PHE A 94 -1.77 -4.89 9.95
C PHE A 94 -2.78 -4.59 8.83
N VAL A 95 -3.52 -3.49 8.97
CA VAL A 95 -4.49 -3.08 7.95
C VAL A 95 -3.73 -2.63 6.70
N ALA A 96 -3.96 -3.34 5.60
CA ALA A 96 -3.33 -3.07 4.30
C ALA A 96 -3.92 -1.84 3.60
N GLY A 97 -5.22 -1.60 3.76
CA GLY A 97 -5.88 -0.43 3.21
C GLY A 97 -7.19 -0.13 3.92
N ILE A 98 -7.54 1.16 3.98
CA ILE A 98 -8.82 1.64 4.49
C ILE A 98 -9.39 2.71 3.57
N LEU A 99 -10.69 2.60 3.29
CA LEU A 99 -11.46 3.56 2.49
C LEU A 99 -12.68 3.99 3.31
N VAL A 100 -12.85 5.29 3.52
CA VAL A 100 -14.07 5.88 4.08
C VAL A 100 -14.73 6.70 2.98
N ALA A 101 -15.95 6.31 2.60
CA ALA A 101 -16.71 6.98 1.56
C ALA A 101 -18.10 7.42 2.06
N LYS A 102 -18.61 8.51 1.48
CA LYS A 102 -19.97 9.00 1.70
C LYS A 102 -20.58 9.43 0.37
N GLY A 103 -21.58 8.69 -0.11
CA GLY A 103 -22.09 8.90 -1.46
C GLY A 103 -21.03 8.50 -2.48
N ASP A 104 -20.76 9.39 -3.44
CA ASP A 104 -19.68 9.27 -4.42
C ASP A 104 -18.35 9.86 -3.93
N GLN A 105 -18.26 10.31 -2.68
CA GLN A 105 -17.07 10.99 -2.16
C GLN A 105 -16.17 10.08 -1.33
N ILE A 106 -14.88 10.07 -1.63
CA ILE A 106 -13.83 9.44 -0.82
C ILE A 106 -13.35 10.46 0.23
N LEU A 107 -13.68 10.22 1.49
CA LEU A 107 -13.34 11.08 2.62
C LEU A 107 -11.96 10.74 3.20
N LEU A 108 -11.60 9.45 3.18
CA LEU A 108 -10.28 8.96 3.57
C LEU A 108 -9.92 7.77 2.69
N GLU A 109 -8.67 7.74 2.26
CA GLU A 109 -8.08 6.60 1.58
C GLU A 109 -6.61 6.50 2.00
N ARG A 110 -6.23 5.33 2.51
CA ARG A 110 -4.89 5.04 3.01
C ARG A 110 -4.53 3.61 2.68
N TYR A 111 -3.30 3.43 2.21
CA TYR A 111 -2.72 2.12 1.95
C TYR A 111 -1.40 1.98 2.70
N ARG A 112 -1.11 0.76 3.14
CA ARG A 112 0.08 0.36 3.89
C ARG A 112 0.54 -1.01 3.42
N LEU A 113 1.62 -1.51 3.99
CA LEU A 113 2.08 -2.89 3.78
C LEU A 113 2.32 -3.21 2.29
N GLY A 114 2.81 -2.23 1.53
CA GLY A 114 3.10 -2.38 0.09
C GLY A 114 1.87 -2.38 -0.83
N HIS A 115 0.69 -2.02 -0.33
CA HIS A 115 -0.52 -1.87 -1.15
C HIS A 115 -0.67 -0.43 -1.65
N ASP A 116 -1.41 -0.28 -2.74
CA ASP A 116 -1.84 0.98 -3.33
C ASP A 116 -3.25 0.84 -3.94
N GLU A 117 -3.74 1.89 -4.60
CA GLU A 117 -5.07 1.94 -5.23
C GLU A 117 -5.27 0.94 -6.38
N GLU A 118 -4.18 0.41 -6.95
CA GLU A 118 -4.20 -0.51 -8.09
C GLU A 118 -3.96 -1.97 -7.65
N THR A 119 -3.68 -2.20 -6.37
CA THR A 119 -3.50 -3.52 -5.78
C THR A 119 -4.85 -4.25 -5.70
N ARG A 120 -4.89 -5.52 -6.14
CA ARG A 120 -6.11 -6.32 -6.27
C ARG A 120 -6.44 -7.14 -5.03
#